data_AF-A0A7C9FCI8-F1
#
_entry.id   AF-A0A7C9FCI8-F1
#
_cell.length_a   1.000
_cell.length_b   1.000
_cell.length_c   1.000
_cell.angle_alpha   90.00
_cell.angle_beta   90.00
_cell.angle_gamma   90.00
#
_symmetry.space_group_name_H-M   'P 1'
#
loop_
_entity.id
_entity.type
_entity.pdbx_description
1 polymer ?
#
loop_
_entity_poly.entity_id
_entity_poly.type
_entity_poly.pdbx_seq_one_letter_code
_entity_poly.pdbx_strand_id
1 'polypeptide(L)'
;IDYIVGVIERIGAQNGDVKCKVLFLVAGDIVGKERALMEVSRRCGRKFCVNRRTMEILRALGYANEGVFTEEESATEIHVVGWDLLGENWPYFQPNFVKIKGIVGESGHSKVVGFVLTGWSYEVKRNKFVVRIRDTLEIHLVPCNEHSSFIGLRDYVKFLKPKQVIPAVGSDVKYMDSKHAIKMQKHFAGLVNEIANEQECSVDLFHESLGNSDNEMDDKVVGLDNVMRRTSQEPNASEMKIRPGTDSVSIVCPSASQE
;
A
#
# COMPACT_ATOMS: atom_id res chain seq x y z
N ILE A 1 1.51 14.97 -0.59
CA ILE A 1 1.15 16.15 -1.41
C ILE A 1 2.05 17.34 -1.05
N ASP A 2 2.02 17.85 0.19
CA ASP A 2 2.83 19.01 0.62
C ASP A 2 4.32 18.88 0.27
N TYR A 3 4.89 17.69 0.46
CA TYR A 3 6.28 17.43 0.12
C TYR A 3 6.57 17.61 -1.38
N ILE A 4 5.74 17.05 -2.26
CA ILE A 4 5.90 17.17 -3.71
C ILE A 4 5.78 18.64 -4.12
N VAL A 5 4.73 19.32 -3.65
CA VAL A 5 4.50 20.75 -3.91
C VAL A 5 5.70 21.58 -3.47
N GLY A 6 6.17 21.41 -2.23
CA GLY A 6 7.30 22.16 -1.70
C GLY A 6 8.62 21.88 -2.44
N VAL A 7 8.82 20.67 -2.97
CA VAL A 7 9.99 20.37 -3.83
C VAL A 7 9.85 21.06 -5.18
N ILE A 8 8.69 20.99 -5.83
CA ILE A 8 8.42 21.62 -7.12
C ILE A 8 8.58 23.14 -7.02
N GLU A 9 7.99 23.78 -6.01
CA GLU A 9 8.09 25.23 -5.82
C GLU A 9 9.53 25.68 -5.54
N ARG A 10 10.22 24.98 -4.62
CA ARG A 10 11.60 25.31 -4.25
C ARG A 10 12.58 25.19 -5.40
N ILE A 11 12.48 24.13 -6.20
CA ILE A 11 13.39 23.88 -7.34
C ILE A 11 12.93 24.66 -8.57
N GLY A 12 11.61 24.74 -8.80
CA GLY A 12 11.01 25.48 -9.91
C GLY A 12 11.17 27.00 -9.80
N ALA A 13 11.35 27.56 -8.60
CA ALA A 13 11.70 28.99 -8.45
C ALA A 13 13.07 29.33 -9.07
N GLN A 14 13.96 28.34 -9.24
CA GLN A 14 15.27 28.51 -9.88
C GLN A 14 15.17 28.47 -11.42
N ASN A 15 14.00 28.11 -11.96
CA ASN A 15 13.72 27.93 -13.39
C ASN A 15 13.52 29.26 -14.15
N GLY A 16 13.53 30.40 -13.43
CA GLY A 16 13.43 31.75 -14.03
C GLY A 16 14.72 32.25 -14.66
N ASP A 17 15.85 31.57 -14.41
CA ASP A 17 17.12 31.81 -15.11
C ASP A 17 17.10 31.02 -16.43
N VAL A 18 17.27 31.71 -17.56
CA VAL A 18 17.14 31.17 -18.93
C VAL A 18 18.07 29.96 -19.18
N LYS A 19 19.11 29.80 -18.36
CA LYS A 19 20.07 28.70 -18.42
C LYS A 19 19.69 27.45 -17.62
N CYS A 20 18.71 27.52 -16.73
CA CYS A 20 18.41 26.46 -15.77
C CYS A 20 17.02 25.87 -15.97
N LYS A 21 16.80 25.09 -17.03
CA LYS A 21 15.54 24.37 -17.27
C LYS A 21 15.44 23.09 -16.44
N VAL A 22 14.43 22.98 -15.58
CA VAL A 22 14.16 21.81 -14.76
C VAL A 22 12.99 21.00 -15.32
N LEU A 23 13.18 19.69 -15.48
CA LEU A 23 12.10 18.74 -15.80
C LEU A 23 11.74 17.92 -14.56
N PHE A 24 10.47 17.86 -14.22
CA PHE A 24 9.94 17.04 -13.14
C PHE A 24 9.31 15.78 -13.71
N LEU A 25 9.74 14.62 -13.24
CA LEU A 25 9.21 13.33 -13.64
C LEU A 25 8.44 12.72 -12.48
N VAL A 26 7.21 12.28 -12.69
CA VAL A 26 6.43 11.56 -11.69
C VAL A 26 6.24 10.13 -12.17
N ALA A 27 6.87 9.17 -11.51
CA ALA A 27 6.76 7.75 -11.81
C ALA A 27 5.78 7.08 -10.84
N GLY A 28 4.84 6.33 -11.40
CA GLY A 28 3.76 5.72 -10.64
C GLY A 28 2.63 5.26 -11.54
N ASP A 29 1.95 4.19 -11.13
CA ASP A 29 0.60 3.95 -11.61
C ASP A 29 -0.28 5.12 -11.14
N ILE A 30 -0.98 5.73 -12.09
CA ILE A 30 -1.84 6.90 -11.81
C ILE A 30 -3.18 6.47 -11.21
N VAL A 31 -3.65 5.28 -11.58
CA VAL A 31 -4.91 4.73 -11.07
C VAL A 31 -4.86 4.67 -9.55
N GLY A 32 -5.79 5.36 -8.88
CA GLY A 32 -5.84 5.49 -7.42
C GLY A 32 -5.09 6.70 -6.84
N LYS A 33 -4.28 7.42 -7.64
CA LYS A 33 -3.49 8.60 -7.23
C LYS A 33 -3.90 9.89 -7.93
N GLU A 34 -4.95 9.86 -8.74
CA GLU A 34 -5.42 10.98 -9.57
C GLU A 34 -5.69 12.21 -8.71
N ARG A 35 -6.40 12.02 -7.58
CA ARG A 35 -6.70 13.11 -6.64
C ARG A 35 -5.46 13.76 -6.05
N ALA A 36 -4.42 12.99 -5.79
CA ALA A 36 -3.16 13.54 -5.29
C ALA A 36 -2.47 14.38 -6.37
N LEU A 37 -2.45 13.92 -7.63
CA LEU A 37 -1.87 14.67 -8.75
C LEU A 37 -2.67 15.95 -9.04
N MET A 38 -4.01 15.87 -9.03
CA MET A 38 -4.86 17.05 -9.19
C MET A 38 -4.61 18.10 -8.11
N GLU A 39 -4.48 17.69 -6.85
CA GLU A 39 -4.18 18.63 -5.77
C GLU A 39 -2.77 19.24 -5.89
N VAL A 40 -1.78 18.47 -6.34
CA VAL A 40 -0.45 19.02 -6.67
C VAL A 40 -0.56 20.03 -7.81
N SER A 41 -1.28 19.71 -8.89
CA SER A 41 -1.49 20.59 -10.04
C SER A 41 -2.14 21.90 -9.62
N ARG A 42 -3.22 21.82 -8.85
CA ARG A 42 -3.97 22.97 -8.34
C ARG A 42 -3.10 23.90 -7.51
N ARG A 43 -2.24 23.35 -6.65
CA ARG A 43 -1.37 24.14 -5.76
C ARG A 43 -0.16 24.72 -6.49
N CYS A 44 0.44 23.97 -7.41
CA CYS A 44 1.57 24.43 -8.21
C CYS A 44 1.15 25.35 -9.37
N GLY A 45 -0.14 25.36 -9.74
CA GLY A 45 -0.64 26.07 -10.94
C GLY A 45 -0.10 25.49 -12.24
N ARG A 46 0.20 24.18 -12.28
CA ARG A 46 0.88 23.52 -13.40
C ARG A 46 0.17 22.25 -13.82
N LYS A 47 0.16 21.96 -15.12
CA LYS A 47 -0.44 20.72 -15.67
C LYS A 47 0.53 19.55 -15.55
N PHE A 48 0.01 18.34 -15.70
CA PHE A 48 0.80 17.11 -15.87
C PHE A 48 0.73 16.65 -17.33
N CYS A 49 1.88 16.46 -17.96
CA CYS A 49 1.97 15.76 -19.22
C CYS A 49 1.82 14.26 -18.96
N VAL A 50 1.00 13.57 -19.74
CA VAL A 50 0.79 12.12 -19.65
C VAL A 50 0.81 11.52 -21.05
N ASN A 51 1.22 10.25 -21.17
CA ASN A 51 1.14 9.56 -22.45
C ASN A 51 -0.33 9.27 -22.84
N ARG A 52 -0.55 8.96 -24.13
CA ARG A 52 -1.89 8.67 -24.68
C ARG A 52 -2.66 7.60 -23.92
N ARG A 53 -2.02 6.47 -23.62
CA ARG A 53 -2.66 5.36 -22.88
C ARG A 53 -3.15 5.82 -21.50
N THR A 54 -2.35 6.63 -20.84
CA THR A 54 -2.68 7.20 -19.53
C THR A 54 -3.81 8.20 -19.64
N MET A 55 -3.81 9.05 -20.67
CA MET A 55 -4.91 9.98 -20.94
C MET A 55 -6.23 9.25 -21.19
N GLU A 56 -6.22 8.11 -21.89
CA GLU A 56 -7.40 7.27 -22.11
C GLU A 56 -7.98 6.73 -20.79
N ILE A 57 -7.12 6.28 -19.88
CA ILE A 57 -7.53 5.84 -18.54
C ILE A 57 -8.16 7.00 -17.77
N LEU A 58 -7.51 8.17 -17.76
CA LEU A 58 -8.02 9.36 -17.08
C LEU A 58 -9.36 9.82 -17.66
N ARG A 59 -9.56 9.69 -18.98
CA ARG A 59 -10.86 9.94 -19.65
C ARG A 59 -11.93 8.98 -19.16
N ALA A 60 -11.63 7.68 -19.13
CA ALA A 60 -12.56 6.67 -18.64
C ALA A 60 -12.97 6.89 -17.17
N LEU A 61 -12.07 7.45 -16.36
CA LEU A 61 -12.31 7.79 -14.96
C LEU A 61 -13.01 9.15 -14.76
N GLY A 62 -13.27 9.90 -15.83
CA GLY A 62 -13.97 11.19 -15.79
C GLY A 62 -13.08 12.41 -15.50
N TYR A 63 -11.75 12.27 -15.50
CA TYR A 63 -10.81 13.36 -15.18
C TYR A 63 -10.34 14.18 -16.39
N ALA A 64 -10.83 13.90 -17.60
CA ALA A 64 -10.38 14.56 -18.82
C ALA A 64 -10.64 16.08 -18.83
N ASN A 65 -11.79 16.49 -18.27
CA ASN A 65 -12.26 17.87 -18.34
C ASN A 65 -11.76 18.75 -17.19
N GLU A 66 -10.98 18.19 -16.26
CA GLU A 66 -10.42 18.92 -15.12
C GLU A 66 -9.32 19.92 -15.54
N GLY A 67 -8.84 19.84 -16.79
CA GLY A 67 -7.80 20.73 -17.31
C GLY A 67 -6.41 20.52 -16.67
N VAL A 68 -6.27 19.50 -15.83
CA VAL A 68 -5.05 19.15 -15.09
C VAL A 68 -4.04 18.39 -15.95
N PHE A 69 -4.52 17.54 -16.86
CA PHE A 69 -3.69 16.65 -17.66
C PHE A 69 -3.62 17.11 -19.12
N THR A 70 -2.47 16.89 -19.76
CA THR A 70 -2.23 17.19 -21.18
C THR A 70 -1.42 16.08 -21.81
N GLU A 71 -1.58 15.86 -23.12
CA GLU A 71 -0.69 14.97 -23.91
C GLU A 71 0.45 15.77 -24.56
N GLU A 72 0.42 17.11 -24.46
CA GLU A 72 1.43 18.01 -25.02
C GLU A 72 2.62 18.19 -24.07
N GLU A 73 3.77 17.61 -24.41
CA GLU A 73 5.01 17.68 -23.61
C GLU A 73 5.56 19.10 -23.46
N SER A 74 5.36 19.98 -24.46
CA SER A 74 5.79 21.38 -24.42
C SER A 74 4.93 22.26 -23.50
N ALA A 75 3.73 21.81 -23.13
CA ALA A 75 2.80 22.61 -22.35
C ALA A 75 3.12 22.64 -20.84
N THR A 76 3.99 21.75 -20.36
CA THR A 76 4.38 21.67 -18.95
C THR A 76 5.71 20.95 -18.77
N GLU A 77 6.47 21.34 -17.75
CA GLU A 77 7.70 20.66 -17.33
C GLU A 77 7.45 19.52 -16.33
N ILE A 78 6.19 19.15 -16.04
CA ILE A 78 5.87 18.05 -15.12
C ILE A 78 5.27 16.91 -15.91
N HIS A 79 6.02 15.81 -16.05
CA HIS A 79 5.64 14.67 -16.88
C HIS A 79 5.42 13.43 -16.02
N VAL A 80 4.30 12.75 -16.25
CA VAL A 80 4.05 11.43 -15.66
C VAL A 80 4.58 10.35 -16.58
N VAL A 81 5.38 9.46 -16.00
CA VAL A 81 6.17 8.46 -16.73
C VAL A 81 5.99 7.07 -16.16
N GLY A 82 6.36 6.06 -16.95
CA GLY A 82 6.39 4.67 -16.50
C GLY A 82 7.33 4.48 -15.32
N TRP A 83 6.99 3.54 -14.44
CA TRP A 83 7.77 3.24 -13.23
C TRP A 83 9.23 2.92 -13.53
N ASP A 84 9.44 2.10 -14.56
CA ASP A 84 10.72 1.59 -15.07
C ASP A 84 11.66 2.67 -15.61
N LEU A 85 11.19 3.90 -15.74
CA LEU A 85 11.99 5.02 -16.20
C LEU A 85 12.93 5.54 -15.11
N LEU A 86 12.44 5.67 -13.88
CA LEU A 86 13.22 6.22 -12.77
C LEU A 86 14.03 5.15 -12.02
N GLY A 87 13.62 3.89 -12.10
CA GLY A 87 14.32 2.79 -11.44
C GLY A 87 13.44 1.58 -11.18
N GLU A 88 13.99 0.67 -10.38
CA GLU A 88 13.33 -0.60 -10.03
C GLU A 88 13.25 -0.77 -8.52
N ASN A 89 12.17 -1.39 -8.05
CA ASN A 89 11.94 -1.66 -6.63
C ASN A 89 12.24 -3.13 -6.33
N TRP A 90 13.50 -3.57 -6.36
CA TRP A 90 13.84 -4.90 -5.84
C TRP A 90 15.33 -5.12 -5.60
N PRO A 91 15.77 -5.64 -4.42
CA PRO A 91 15.09 -5.69 -3.12
C PRO A 91 15.03 -4.33 -2.40
N TYR A 92 15.74 -3.33 -2.94
CA TYR A 92 15.77 -1.92 -2.55
C TYR A 92 15.59 -1.09 -3.81
N PHE A 93 15.25 0.20 -3.68
CA PHE A 93 15.10 1.04 -4.86
C PHE A 93 16.46 1.27 -5.53
N GLN A 94 16.55 0.86 -6.79
CA GLN A 94 17.72 1.05 -7.64
C GLN A 94 17.42 2.13 -8.67
N PRO A 95 18.02 3.33 -8.54
CA PRO A 95 17.76 4.43 -9.47
C PRO A 95 18.42 4.19 -10.83
N ASN A 96 17.66 4.41 -11.91
CA ASN A 96 18.14 4.29 -13.29
C ASN A 96 18.65 5.64 -13.82
N PHE A 97 19.74 6.14 -13.24
CA PHE A 97 20.33 7.42 -13.66
C PHE A 97 20.82 7.43 -15.12
N VAL A 98 21.14 6.26 -15.69
CA VAL A 98 21.58 6.16 -17.09
C VAL A 98 20.44 6.51 -18.04
N LYS A 99 19.27 5.90 -17.84
CA LYS A 99 18.07 6.15 -18.65
C LYS A 99 17.61 7.60 -18.52
N ILE A 100 17.59 8.14 -17.29
CA ILE A 100 17.22 9.53 -17.04
C ILE A 100 18.21 10.49 -17.75
N LYS A 101 19.52 10.20 -17.69
CA LYS A 101 20.54 11.03 -18.36
C LYS A 101 20.35 11.09 -19.88
N GLY A 102 19.89 10.01 -20.50
CA GLY A 102 19.51 10.01 -21.92
C GLY A 102 18.42 11.03 -22.23
N ILE A 103 17.35 11.04 -21.43
CA ILE A 103 16.22 11.98 -21.57
C ILE A 103 16.68 13.42 -21.38
N VAL A 104 17.59 13.68 -20.42
CA VAL A 104 18.16 15.01 -20.20
C VAL A 104 18.89 15.50 -21.45
N GLY A 105 19.70 14.63 -22.05
CA GLY A 105 20.47 14.95 -23.25
C GLY A 105 19.60 15.30 -24.45
N GLU A 106 18.47 14.61 -24.62
CA GLU A 106 17.53 14.83 -25.73
C GLU A 106 16.64 16.06 -25.52
N SER A 107 16.23 16.32 -24.27
CA SER A 107 15.25 17.36 -23.94
C SER A 107 15.87 18.74 -23.66
N GLY A 108 17.19 18.83 -23.50
CA GLY A 108 17.90 20.10 -23.26
C GLY A 108 17.67 20.71 -21.87
N HIS A 109 17.18 19.92 -20.92
CA HIS A 109 17.03 20.36 -19.52
C HIS A 109 18.38 20.32 -18.79
N SER A 110 18.60 21.26 -17.86
CA SER A 110 19.82 21.30 -17.05
C SER A 110 19.72 20.41 -15.80
N LYS A 111 18.50 20.08 -15.36
CA LYS A 111 18.22 19.33 -14.13
C LYS A 111 16.97 18.48 -14.28
N VAL A 112 16.98 17.30 -13.69
CA VAL A 112 15.80 16.43 -13.59
C VAL A 112 15.52 16.05 -12.15
N VAL A 113 14.24 16.17 -11.77
CA VAL A 113 13.76 15.79 -10.45
C VAL A 113 12.66 14.74 -10.63
N GLY A 114 12.95 13.51 -10.25
CA GLY A 114 12.03 12.39 -10.25
C GLY A 114 11.30 12.25 -8.91
N PHE A 115 10.01 11.95 -8.96
CA PHE A 115 9.21 11.51 -7.83
C PHE A 115 8.72 10.10 -8.11
N VAL A 116 8.99 9.18 -7.20
CA VAL A 116 8.61 7.79 -7.32
C VAL A 116 7.53 7.55 -6.27
N LEU A 117 6.28 7.42 -6.72
CA LEU A 117 5.10 7.28 -5.86
C LEU A 117 5.01 5.84 -5.33
N THR A 118 5.80 5.52 -4.30
CA THR A 118 5.92 4.17 -3.74
C THR A 118 4.80 3.84 -2.74
N GLY A 119 4.44 2.57 -2.63
CA GLY A 119 3.78 2.03 -1.44
C GLY A 119 4.74 1.94 -0.24
N TRP A 120 4.45 1.03 0.72
CA TRP A 120 5.35 0.75 1.84
C TRP A 120 6.68 0.17 1.35
N SER A 121 7.75 0.98 1.36
CA SER A 121 9.11 0.49 1.14
C SER A 121 9.88 0.44 2.47
N TYR A 122 10.77 -0.54 2.61
CA TYR A 122 11.61 -0.68 3.80
C TYR A 122 12.50 0.54 4.06
N GLU A 123 12.83 1.30 3.01
CA GLU A 123 13.67 2.49 3.08
C GLU A 123 12.98 3.67 3.78
N VAL A 124 11.65 3.76 3.69
CA VAL A 124 10.84 4.82 4.30
C VAL A 124 10.76 4.69 5.82
N LYS A 125 11.02 3.49 6.38
CA LYS A 125 10.99 3.28 7.85
C LYS A 125 12.06 4.07 8.60
N ARG A 126 13.10 4.58 7.92
CA ARG A 126 14.20 5.35 8.55
C ARG A 126 14.11 6.85 8.33
N ASN A 127 13.51 7.31 7.22
CA ASN A 127 13.32 8.72 6.89
C ASN A 127 11.98 8.90 6.16
N LYS A 128 11.23 9.98 6.47
CA LYS A 128 9.90 10.24 5.86
C LYS A 128 9.94 10.26 4.32
N PHE A 129 11.03 10.74 3.73
CA PHE A 129 11.28 10.74 2.30
C PHE A 129 12.75 10.40 2.04
N VAL A 130 13.00 9.46 1.13
CA VAL A 130 14.37 9.05 0.76
C VAL A 130 14.71 9.70 -0.57
N VAL A 131 15.86 10.35 -0.67
CA VAL A 131 16.30 11.03 -1.89
C VAL A 131 17.60 10.39 -2.40
N ARG A 132 17.64 10.05 -3.69
CA ARG A 132 18.83 9.57 -4.40
C ARG A 132 19.30 10.67 -5.34
N ILE A 133 20.56 11.07 -5.23
CA ILE A 133 21.11 12.19 -6.02
C ILE A 133 22.33 11.69 -6.79
N ARG A 134 22.43 12.09 -8.06
CA ARG A 134 23.63 11.95 -8.89
C ARG A 134 23.70 13.13 -9.85
N ASP A 135 24.76 13.93 -9.74
CA ASP A 135 24.98 15.12 -10.56
C ASP A 135 23.77 16.08 -10.52
N THR A 136 23.11 16.31 -11.67
CA THR A 136 21.91 17.14 -11.82
C THR A 136 20.62 16.34 -11.75
N LEU A 137 20.66 15.09 -11.28
CA LEU A 137 19.52 14.18 -11.18
C LEU A 137 19.19 13.94 -9.71
N GLU A 138 17.94 14.21 -9.32
CA GLU A 138 17.42 13.93 -7.98
C GLU A 138 16.19 13.02 -8.09
N ILE A 139 16.11 11.95 -7.31
CA ILE A 139 14.96 11.04 -7.27
C ILE A 139 14.45 10.94 -5.84
N HIS A 140 13.20 11.33 -5.64
CA HIS A 140 12.50 11.34 -4.36
C HIS A 140 11.56 10.15 -4.28
N LEU A 141 11.77 9.28 -3.29
CA LEU A 141 10.84 8.22 -2.93
C LEU A 141 9.75 8.83 -2.04
N VAL A 142 8.53 8.88 -2.57
CA VAL A 142 7.39 9.51 -1.91
C VAL A 142 6.39 8.43 -1.52
N PRO A 143 6.18 8.18 -0.22
CA PRO A 143 5.15 7.26 0.25
C PRO A 143 3.76 7.78 -0.15
N CYS A 144 3.10 7.05 -1.04
CA CYS A 144 1.74 7.30 -1.46
C CYS A 144 0.97 5.96 -1.33
N ASN A 145 0.50 5.69 -0.11
CA ASN A 145 -0.21 4.45 0.21
C ASN A 145 -1.71 4.64 -0.06
N GLU A 146 -2.25 3.83 -0.97
CA GLU A 146 -3.70 3.65 -1.13
C GLU A 146 -4.27 2.57 -0.20
N HIS A 147 -3.39 1.77 0.39
CA HIS A 147 -3.75 0.75 1.35
C HIS A 147 -3.95 1.32 2.74
N SER A 148 -4.87 0.70 3.49
CA SER A 148 -5.09 1.02 4.89
C SER A 148 -3.82 0.85 5.72
N SER A 149 -3.58 1.77 6.64
CA SER A 149 -2.58 1.55 7.69
C SER A 149 -3.07 0.44 8.62
N PHE A 150 -2.14 -0.23 9.31
CA PHE A 150 -2.50 -1.27 10.28
C PHE A 150 -3.46 -0.76 11.36
N ILE A 151 -3.23 0.46 11.86
CA ILE A 151 -4.10 1.08 12.86
C ILE A 151 -5.48 1.37 12.27
N GLY A 152 -5.55 1.99 11.08
CA GLY A 152 -6.82 2.29 10.42
C GLY A 152 -7.64 1.04 10.11
N LEU A 153 -6.97 -0.05 9.70
CA LEU A 153 -7.63 -1.33 9.48
C LEU A 153 -8.20 -1.91 10.79
N ARG A 154 -7.47 -1.85 11.90
CA ARG A 154 -8.00 -2.31 13.21
C ARG A 154 -9.18 -1.46 13.68
N ASP A 155 -9.11 -0.15 13.52
CA ASP A 155 -10.20 0.75 13.89
C ASP A 155 -11.46 0.48 13.07
N TYR A 156 -11.30 0.22 11.76
CA TYR A 156 -12.40 -0.15 10.88
C TYR A 156 -13.02 -1.51 11.26
N VAL A 157 -12.20 -2.52 11.54
CA VAL A 157 -12.69 -3.84 12.00
C VAL A 157 -13.43 -3.69 13.34
N LYS A 158 -12.89 -2.91 14.28
CA LYS A 158 -13.52 -2.63 15.58
C LYS A 158 -14.87 -1.91 15.42
N PHE A 159 -14.97 -1.01 14.45
CA PHE A 159 -16.21 -0.31 14.13
C PHE A 159 -17.28 -1.27 13.57
N LEU A 160 -16.90 -2.12 12.60
CA LEU A 160 -17.83 -3.06 11.97
C LEU A 160 -18.22 -4.23 12.88
N LYS A 161 -17.31 -4.69 13.73
CA LYS A 161 -17.43 -5.92 14.54
C LYS A 161 -17.89 -7.13 13.71
N PRO A 162 -17.17 -7.50 12.63
CA PRO A 162 -17.56 -8.64 11.79
C PRO A 162 -17.47 -9.95 12.59
N LYS A 163 -18.15 -11.01 12.12
CA LYS A 163 -18.03 -12.36 12.70
C LYS A 163 -16.63 -12.95 12.57
N GLN A 164 -15.97 -12.70 11.44
CA GLN A 164 -14.62 -13.20 11.13
C GLN A 164 -13.89 -12.24 10.19
N VAL A 165 -12.56 -12.23 10.26
CA VAL A 165 -11.68 -11.55 9.29
C VAL A 165 -10.93 -12.60 8.50
N ILE A 166 -11.10 -12.60 7.17
CA ILE A 166 -10.42 -13.53 6.26
C ILE A 166 -9.42 -12.74 5.42
N PRO A 167 -8.10 -13.01 5.53
CA PRO A 167 -7.10 -12.29 4.76
C PRO A 167 -7.16 -12.69 3.28
N ALA A 168 -7.26 -11.68 2.41
CA ALA A 168 -7.26 -11.87 0.95
C ALA A 168 -5.87 -11.71 0.31
N VAL A 169 -4.92 -11.11 1.04
CA VAL A 169 -3.55 -10.79 0.56
C VAL A 169 -2.54 -11.19 1.63
N GLY A 170 -1.37 -11.70 1.22
CA GLY A 170 -0.29 -12.10 2.13
C GLY A 170 -0.45 -13.51 2.72
N SER A 171 -1.60 -14.16 2.50
CA SER A 171 -1.80 -15.60 2.73
C SER A 171 -1.77 -16.33 1.40
N ASP A 172 -1.05 -17.45 1.32
CA ASP A 172 -1.19 -18.37 0.20
C ASP A 172 -2.66 -18.81 0.13
N VAL A 173 -3.35 -18.41 -0.94
CA VAL A 173 -4.81 -18.60 -1.14
C VAL A 173 -5.22 -20.07 -1.01
N LYS A 174 -4.27 -20.99 -1.18
CA LYS A 174 -4.47 -22.44 -1.05
C LYS A 174 -4.63 -22.92 0.41
N TYR A 175 -4.28 -22.11 1.42
CA TYR A 175 -4.26 -22.54 2.82
C TYR A 175 -4.78 -21.44 3.77
N MET A 176 -6.10 -21.40 3.93
CA MET A 176 -6.78 -20.55 4.93
C MET A 176 -6.32 -20.84 6.37
N ASP A 177 -5.88 -22.08 6.64
CA ASP A 177 -5.32 -22.51 7.92
C ASP A 177 -3.79 -22.43 7.98
N SER A 178 -3.15 -21.74 7.04
CA SER A 178 -1.70 -21.55 7.10
C SER A 178 -1.30 -20.84 8.38
N LYS A 179 -0.14 -21.22 8.95
CA LYS A 179 0.44 -20.56 10.14
C LYS A 179 0.52 -19.03 9.98
N HIS A 180 0.69 -18.56 8.73
CA HIS A 180 0.72 -17.14 8.41
C HIS A 180 -0.66 -16.48 8.50
N ALA A 181 -1.70 -17.08 7.91
CA ALA A 181 -3.08 -16.58 8.00
C ALA A 181 -3.56 -16.52 9.46
N ILE A 182 -3.29 -17.56 10.25
CA ILE A 182 -3.61 -17.60 11.69
C ILE A 182 -2.91 -16.46 12.43
N LYS A 183 -1.62 -16.22 12.13
CA LYS A 183 -0.87 -15.11 12.74
C LYS A 183 -1.44 -13.75 12.37
N MET A 184 -1.90 -13.55 11.14
CA MET A 184 -2.55 -12.32 10.71
C MET A 184 -3.90 -12.11 11.42
N GLN A 185 -4.72 -13.15 11.52
CA GLN A 185 -6.02 -13.09 12.18
C GLN A 185 -5.91 -12.74 13.67
N LYS A 186 -4.85 -13.19 14.35
CA LYS A 186 -4.58 -12.85 15.77
C LYS A 186 -4.48 -11.34 16.03
N HIS A 187 -4.12 -10.52 15.04
CA HIS A 187 -4.10 -9.07 15.22
C HIS A 187 -5.50 -8.43 15.41
N PHE A 188 -6.55 -9.18 15.06
CA PHE A 188 -7.95 -8.76 15.13
C PHE A 188 -8.76 -9.52 16.20
N ALA A 189 -8.12 -10.41 16.98
CA ALA A 189 -8.76 -11.06 18.12
C ALA A 189 -9.32 -10.00 19.09
N GLY A 190 -10.53 -10.23 19.62
CA GLY A 190 -11.25 -9.26 20.46
C GLY A 190 -11.80 -8.02 19.73
N LEU A 191 -11.61 -7.90 18.41
CA LEU A 191 -12.26 -6.86 17.58
C LEU A 191 -13.43 -7.42 16.75
N VAL A 192 -13.50 -8.74 16.62
CA VAL A 192 -14.58 -9.47 15.95
C VAL A 192 -15.71 -9.79 16.93
N ASN A 193 -16.92 -10.02 16.43
CA ASN A 193 -18.05 -10.38 17.26
C ASN A 193 -17.99 -11.87 17.63
N GLU A 194 -17.20 -12.18 18.65
CA GLU A 194 -16.98 -13.56 19.13
C GLU A 194 -18.28 -14.20 19.65
N ILE A 195 -19.18 -13.41 20.26
CA ILE A 195 -20.47 -13.87 20.82
C ILE A 195 -21.42 -14.37 19.72
N ALA A 196 -21.37 -13.79 18.52
CA ALA A 196 -22.18 -14.25 17.38
C ALA A 196 -21.70 -15.62 16.85
N ASN A 197 -20.42 -15.96 17.03
CA ASN A 197 -19.89 -17.27 16.64
C ASN A 197 -20.24 -18.36 17.67
N GLU A 198 -20.37 -18.00 18.95
CA GLU A 198 -20.77 -18.93 20.01
C GLU A 198 -22.26 -19.30 19.94
N GLN A 199 -23.13 -18.36 19.54
CA GLN A 199 -24.57 -18.61 19.38
C GLN A 199 -24.88 -19.56 18.22
N GLU A 200 -24.12 -19.50 17.11
CA GLU A 200 -24.24 -20.45 15.99
C GLU A 200 -23.76 -21.86 16.36
N CYS A 201 -22.62 -21.98 17.04
CA CYS A 201 -22.13 -23.26 17.57
C CYS A 201 -23.17 -23.91 18.51
N SER A 202 -23.80 -23.11 19.37
CA SER A 202 -24.83 -23.59 20.28
C SER A 202 -26.08 -24.09 19.54
N VAL A 203 -26.59 -23.39 18.52
CA VAL A 203 -27.79 -23.85 17.80
C VAL A 203 -27.52 -25.07 16.93
N ASP A 204 -26.33 -25.21 16.35
CA ASP A 204 -25.94 -26.41 15.61
C ASP A 204 -25.82 -27.63 16.55
N LEU A 205 -25.25 -27.44 17.75
CA LEU A 205 -25.24 -28.46 18.81
C LEU A 205 -26.65 -28.81 19.32
N PHE A 206 -27.58 -27.85 19.39
CA PHE A 206 -28.97 -28.11 19.75
C PHE A 206 -29.74 -28.83 18.63
N HIS A 207 -29.45 -28.53 17.36
CA HIS A 207 -30.07 -29.21 16.22
C HIS A 207 -29.56 -30.65 16.05
N GLU A 208 -28.28 -30.89 16.38
CA GLU A 208 -27.69 -32.23 16.42
C GLU A 208 -28.22 -33.05 17.61
N SER A 209 -28.47 -32.40 18.75
CA SER A 209 -29.08 -33.04 19.94
C SER A 209 -30.57 -33.39 19.77
N LEU A 210 -31.31 -32.75 18.86
CA LEU A 210 -32.73 -33.00 18.61
C LEU A 210 -32.99 -33.94 17.41
N GLY A 211 -31.95 -34.31 16.67
CA GLY A 211 -32.04 -35.18 15.49
C GLY A 211 -31.86 -36.67 15.74
N ASN A 212 -31.65 -37.10 16.98
CA ASN A 212 -31.34 -38.50 17.29
C ASN A 212 -32.19 -39.02 18.47
N SER A 213 -33.49 -39.16 18.25
CA SER A 213 -34.37 -39.94 19.11
C SER A 213 -34.93 -41.11 18.34
N ASP A 214 -34.33 -42.29 18.51
CA ASP A 214 -35.03 -43.57 18.47
C ASP A 214 -34.23 -44.62 19.28
N ASN A 215 -34.77 -44.94 20.47
CA ASN A 215 -34.53 -46.09 21.36
C ASN A 215 -33.13 -46.16 22.02
N GLU A 216 -32.93 -46.44 23.31
CA GLU A 216 -33.61 -47.33 24.25
C GLU A 216 -33.18 -46.93 25.69
N MET A 217 -33.99 -47.26 26.70
CA MET A 217 -33.77 -47.01 28.13
C MET A 217 -32.42 -47.50 28.65
N ASP A 218 -31.73 -46.69 29.47
CA ASP A 218 -31.29 -47.17 30.78
C ASP A 218 -30.88 -46.04 31.76
N ASP A 219 -31.22 -46.28 33.02
CA ASP A 219 -31.01 -45.42 34.19
C ASP A 219 -29.53 -45.06 34.44
N LYS A 220 -29.26 -43.78 34.75
CA LYS A 220 -28.38 -43.35 35.86
C LYS A 220 -28.34 -41.83 36.02
N VAL A 221 -28.88 -41.38 37.15
CA VAL A 221 -28.70 -40.06 37.76
C VAL A 221 -27.24 -39.87 38.20
N VAL A 222 -26.51 -38.88 37.67
CA VAL A 222 -25.41 -38.20 38.38
C VAL A 222 -25.23 -36.74 37.90
N GLY A 223 -25.59 -35.80 38.77
CA GLY A 223 -24.82 -34.62 39.17
C GLY A 223 -24.26 -33.63 38.14
N LEU A 224 -24.84 -32.42 38.12
CA LEU A 224 -24.12 -31.19 37.84
C LEU A 224 -22.91 -31.05 38.78
N ASP A 225 -21.77 -30.59 38.27
CA ASP A 225 -21.04 -29.42 38.80
C ASP A 225 -19.62 -29.28 38.21
N ASN A 226 -19.20 -28.01 38.04
CA ASN A 226 -17.86 -27.50 37.70
C ASN A 226 -17.52 -27.56 36.19
N VAL A 227 -17.18 -26.47 35.50
CA VAL A 227 -16.09 -25.54 35.85
C VAL A 227 -16.44 -24.12 35.39
N MET A 228 -16.82 -23.27 36.34
CA MET A 228 -16.49 -21.84 36.31
C MET A 228 -15.36 -21.65 37.31
N ARG A 229 -14.15 -21.30 36.84
CA ARG A 229 -13.28 -20.26 37.42
C ARG A 229 -11.87 -20.17 36.82
N ARG A 230 -11.53 -18.91 36.49
CA ARG A 230 -10.21 -18.23 36.54
C ARG A 230 -9.31 -18.49 35.32
N THR A 231 -8.67 -17.48 34.75
CA THR A 231 -7.97 -16.39 35.46
C THR A 231 -7.85 -15.14 34.58
N SER A 232 -8.24 -13.99 35.14
CA SER A 232 -7.82 -12.67 34.68
C SER A 232 -6.34 -12.49 34.97
N GLN A 233 -5.53 -12.20 33.95
CA GLN A 233 -4.19 -11.64 34.12
C GLN A 233 -3.86 -10.81 32.88
N GLU A 234 -3.90 -9.49 33.03
CA GLU A 234 -3.20 -8.56 32.13
C GLU A 234 -1.69 -8.79 32.25
N PRO A 235 -0.92 -8.73 31.14
CA PRO A 235 0.48 -8.40 31.21
C PRO A 235 0.74 -6.98 30.68
N ASN A 236 1.58 -6.30 31.46
CA ASN A 236 2.05 -4.93 31.33
C ASN A 236 2.65 -4.58 29.95
N ALA A 237 2.56 -3.29 29.66
CA ALA A 237 3.35 -2.63 28.62
C ALA A 237 4.85 -2.77 28.90
N SER A 238 5.55 -3.43 27.98
CA SER A 238 7.01 -3.33 27.87
C SER A 238 7.41 -3.26 26.41
N GLU A 239 8.11 -2.19 26.06
CA GLU A 239 8.70 -1.90 24.75
C GLU A 239 9.46 -3.11 24.19
N MET A 240 9.08 -3.59 23.00
CA MET A 240 9.79 -4.66 22.32
C MET A 240 10.62 -4.12 21.16
N LYS A 241 11.92 -3.92 21.43
CA LYS A 241 12.98 -3.72 20.43
C LYS A 241 12.97 -4.85 19.41
N ILE A 242 12.70 -4.53 18.14
CA ILE A 242 12.85 -5.47 17.02
C ILE A 242 14.33 -5.56 16.67
N ARG A 243 14.95 -6.74 16.89
CA ARG A 243 16.27 -7.07 16.35
C ARG A 243 16.13 -7.51 14.88
N PRO A 244 17.09 -7.17 13.99
CA PRO A 244 17.04 -7.60 12.60
C PRO A 244 17.45 -9.07 12.50
N GLY A 245 16.50 -9.95 12.18
CA GLY A 245 16.78 -11.32 11.81
C GLY A 245 17.16 -11.38 10.33
N THR A 246 18.42 -11.71 10.06
CA THR A 246 18.89 -12.28 8.80
C THR A 246 18.21 -13.62 8.60
N ASP A 247 17.39 -13.75 7.57
CA ASP A 247 17.15 -15.03 6.90
C ASP A 247 16.76 -14.73 5.44
N SER A 248 17.72 -14.99 4.57
CA SER A 248 17.59 -14.97 3.12
C SER A 248 16.76 -16.18 2.67
N VAL A 249 15.63 -15.92 2.01
CA VAL A 249 15.03 -16.89 1.08
C VAL A 249 14.83 -16.18 -0.25
N SER A 250 15.68 -16.55 -1.18
CA SER A 250 15.63 -16.23 -2.60
C SER A 250 14.42 -16.90 -3.25
N ILE A 251 13.55 -16.10 -3.88
CA ILE A 251 12.61 -16.59 -4.88
C ILE A 251 12.99 -15.92 -6.19
N VAL A 252 13.55 -16.72 -7.10
CA VAL A 252 13.78 -16.38 -8.50
C VAL A 252 12.42 -16.44 -9.20
N CYS A 253 11.95 -15.33 -9.74
CA CYS A 253 10.85 -15.35 -10.71
C CYS A 253 11.45 -15.47 -12.11
N PRO A 254 11.03 -16.43 -12.94
CA PRO A 254 11.46 -16.50 -14.32
C PRO A 254 10.85 -15.33 -15.09
N SER A 255 11.72 -14.66 -15.85
CA SER A 255 11.39 -13.67 -16.86
C SER A 255 10.32 -14.20 -17.82
N ALA A 256 9.22 -13.46 -17.96
CA ALA A 256 8.24 -13.69 -19.01
C ALA A 256 8.88 -13.36 -20.36
N SER A 257 8.96 -14.38 -21.20
CA SER A 257 9.37 -14.33 -22.58
C SER A 257 8.39 -13.51 -23.42
N GLN A 258 8.96 -12.95 -24.49
CA GLN A 258 8.37 -12.23 -25.61
C GLN A 258 7.06 -12.85 -26.13
N GLU A 259 6.09 -11.98 -26.42
CA GLU A 259 5.44 -11.81 -27.73
C GLU A 259 4.86 -10.39 -27.85
#